data_AF-A0A2X3M6R0-F1
#
_entry.id   AF-A0A2X3M6R0-F1
#
_cell.length_a   1.000
_cell.length_b   1.000
_cell.length_c   1.000
_cell.angle_alpha   90.00
_cell.angle_beta   90.00
_cell.angle_gamma   90.00
#
_symmetry.space_group_name_H-M   'P 1'
#
loop_
_entity.id
_entity.type
_entity.pdbx_description
1 polymer ?
#
loop_
_entity_poly.entity_id
_entity_poly.type
_entity_poly.pdbx_seq_one_letter_code
_entity_poly.pdbx_strand_id
1 'polypeptide(L)'
;MHIPLPEGDWRKQNLKLNMALNLSGTGDLSVVPAGRNSEMTLTSNWPHPSFLGDFLPAKREVSESGFQAQWQSSWFANNLGERFASGNDTGWENFPAFSVAVTTPADQYQLTDRATKYAILLIALTFMAFFVFETLTAQRLHPMQYLLVGLSLVMFYLLLLALSEHIGFTVAWIIASLIGALMNGIYLQAVLKGWRNSMLFTLALLLLDGVMWGLLNSADSALLLGTSVLVVALAGMMFVTRNIDWYAFSLPKMKASKEVTMDDQLRIWK
;
A
#
# COMPACT_ATOMS: atom_id res chain seq x y z
N MET A 1 -11.02 28.55 18.52
CA MET A 1 -11.55 28.77 19.88
C MET A 1 -11.07 30.16 20.32
N HIS A 2 -11.98 31.07 20.70
CA HIS A 2 -11.59 32.40 21.19
C HIS A 2 -11.80 32.42 22.71
N ILE A 3 -10.73 32.64 23.46
CA ILE A 3 -10.79 32.73 24.92
C ILE A 3 -10.58 34.20 25.28
N PRO A 4 -11.60 34.91 25.79
CA PRO A 4 -11.42 36.27 26.26
C PRO A 4 -10.49 36.25 27.48
N LEU A 5 -9.41 37.02 27.41
CA LEU A 5 -8.54 37.23 28.56
C LEU A 5 -9.25 38.17 29.55
N PRO A 6 -9.04 38.00 30.88
CA PRO A 6 -9.56 38.95 31.86
C PRO A 6 -9.07 40.37 31.57
N GLU A 7 -9.76 41.39 32.07
CA GLU A 7 -9.24 42.76 31.97
C GLU A 7 -8.04 42.93 32.93
N GLY A 8 -6.87 43.25 32.38
CA GLY A 8 -5.61 43.37 33.14
C GLY A 8 -4.52 44.09 32.35
N ASP A 9 -3.53 44.67 33.04
CA ASP A 9 -2.39 45.36 32.40
C ASP A 9 -1.33 44.34 31.93
N TRP A 10 -1.73 43.50 30.96
CA TRP A 10 -0.95 42.38 30.41
C TRP A 10 0.39 42.81 29.79
N ARG A 11 0.57 44.11 29.54
CA ARG A 11 1.80 44.69 28.99
C ARG A 11 2.98 44.67 29.96
N LYS A 12 2.74 44.46 31.26
CA LYS A 12 3.76 44.55 32.32
C LYS A 12 4.08 43.24 33.02
N GLN A 13 3.43 42.13 32.65
CA GLN A 13 3.53 40.87 33.39
C GLN A 13 3.81 39.69 32.46
N ASN A 14 4.52 38.69 33.00
CA ASN A 14 4.75 37.43 32.30
C ASN A 14 3.45 36.60 32.30
N LEU A 15 2.90 36.31 31.13
CA LEU A 15 1.74 35.45 30.99
C LEU A 15 2.18 33.98 31.01
N LYS A 16 1.74 33.23 32.02
CA LYS A 16 1.88 31.78 32.07
C LYS A 16 0.54 31.13 31.74
N LEU A 17 0.51 30.37 30.65
CA LEU A 17 -0.68 29.67 30.18
C LEU A 17 -0.40 28.17 30.23
N ASN A 18 -1.24 27.42 30.93
CA ASN A 18 -1.21 25.96 30.91
C ASN A 18 -2.56 25.46 30.40
N MET A 19 -2.55 24.67 29.33
CA MET A 19 -3.75 24.16 28.68
C MET A 19 -3.58 22.68 28.39
N ALA A 20 -4.63 21.91 28.65
CA ALA A 20 -4.77 20.55 28.17
C ALA A 20 -5.88 20.52 27.12
N LEU A 21 -5.54 20.08 25.91
CA LEU A 21 -6.47 20.02 24.78
C LEU A 21 -6.55 18.57 24.30
N ASN A 22 -7.77 18.04 24.21
CA ASN A 22 -8.03 16.77 23.54
C ASN A 22 -8.35 17.07 22.09
N LEU A 23 -7.37 16.92 21.22
CA LEU A 23 -7.48 17.15 19.79
C LEU A 23 -7.56 15.81 19.07
N SER A 24 -8.67 15.56 18.39
CA SER A 24 -8.86 14.38 17.52
C SER A 24 -8.92 14.87 16.08
N GLY A 25 -7.85 14.72 15.31
CA GLY A 25 -7.83 15.13 13.91
C GLY A 25 -6.44 15.12 13.25
N THR A 26 -6.45 15.36 11.95
CA THR A 26 -5.28 15.47 11.06
C THR A 26 -5.09 16.90 10.62
N GLY A 27 -4.30 17.65 11.38
CA GLY A 27 -4.01 19.03 11.07
C GLY A 27 -2.73 19.49 11.74
N ASP A 28 -2.43 20.76 11.57
CA ASP A 28 -1.38 21.44 12.29
C ASP A 28 -1.93 22.17 13.52
N LEU A 29 -1.14 22.15 14.58
CA LEU A 29 -1.28 23.04 15.71
C LEU A 29 -0.22 24.14 15.55
N SER A 30 -0.69 25.36 15.31
CA SER A 30 0.15 26.53 15.13
C SER A 30 -0.12 27.55 16.24
N VAL A 31 0.94 27.97 16.94
CA VAL A 31 0.87 28.95 18.04
C VAL A 31 1.74 30.15 17.71
N VAL A 32 1.12 31.32 17.58
CA VAL A 32 1.83 32.57 17.27
C VAL A 32 2.42 33.18 18.55
N PRO A 33 3.76 33.29 18.68
CA PRO A 33 4.42 33.86 19.85
C PRO A 33 4.34 35.40 19.85
N ALA A 34 3.23 35.96 20.35
CA ALA A 34 2.99 37.40 20.38
C ALA A 34 3.83 38.19 21.41
N GLY A 35 4.56 37.50 22.30
CA GLY A 35 5.36 38.13 23.36
C GLY A 35 6.75 38.59 22.88
N ARG A 36 7.42 39.47 23.66
CA ARG A 36 8.82 39.85 23.41
C ARG A 36 9.78 38.67 23.52
N ASN A 37 9.51 37.78 24.46
CA ASN A 37 10.16 36.49 24.59
C ASN A 37 9.04 35.48 24.78
N SER A 38 9.08 34.39 24.04
CA SER A 38 8.06 33.34 24.13
C SER A 38 8.75 32.00 24.20
N GLU A 39 8.29 31.20 25.15
CA GLU A 39 8.73 29.82 25.35
C GLU A 39 7.50 28.95 25.31
N MET A 40 7.54 27.90 24.50
CA MET A 40 6.46 26.93 24.39
C MET A 40 7.03 25.53 24.57
N THR A 41 6.45 24.80 25.53
CA THR A 41 6.67 23.35 25.65
C THR A 41 5.38 22.67 25.26
N LEU A 42 5.46 21.75 24.30
CA LEU A 42 4.36 20.90 23.90
C LEU A 42 4.71 19.45 24.19
N THR A 43 3.80 18.76 24.86
CA THR A 43 3.86 17.32 25.07
C THR A 43 2.64 16.70 24.43
N SER A 44 2.86 15.66 23.62
CA SER A 44 1.79 14.91 22.96
C SER A 44 2.05 13.42 23.09
N ASN A 45 0.99 12.64 23.21
CA ASN A 45 1.02 11.18 23.17
C ASN A 45 1.10 10.61 21.74
N TRP A 46 1.31 11.45 20.72
CA TRP A 46 1.44 11.02 19.33
C TRP A 46 2.90 10.70 18.97
N PRO A 47 3.22 9.57 18.33
CA PRO A 47 4.62 9.17 18.08
C PRO A 47 5.28 9.82 16.85
N HIS A 48 4.50 10.45 15.96
CA HIS A 48 5.00 10.96 14.67
C HIS A 48 4.73 12.46 14.48
N PRO A 49 5.47 13.35 15.17
CA PRO A 49 5.38 14.78 14.91
C PRO A 49 6.06 15.15 13.59
N SER A 50 5.46 16.06 12.84
CA SER A 50 6.12 16.79 11.77
C SER A 50 6.28 18.24 12.17
N PHE A 51 7.53 18.69 12.33
CA PHE A 51 7.83 20.07 12.71
C PHE A 51 7.94 20.91 11.43
N LEU A 52 7.02 21.86 11.28
CA LEU A 52 6.87 22.70 10.09
C LEU A 52 6.90 24.18 10.49
N GLY A 53 7.01 25.07 9.51
CA GLY A 53 6.92 26.52 9.72
C GLY A 53 8.25 27.22 9.98
N ASP A 54 8.17 28.48 10.41
CA ASP A 54 9.30 29.41 10.50
C ASP A 54 10.23 29.15 11.70
N PHE A 55 9.77 28.37 12.69
CA PHE A 55 10.52 28.05 13.90
C PHE A 55 10.58 26.55 14.17
N LEU A 56 11.79 25.99 14.06
CA LEU A 56 12.06 24.63 14.50
C LEU A 56 12.23 24.57 16.03
N PRO A 57 11.84 23.45 16.67
CA PRO A 57 12.03 23.29 18.10
C PRO A 57 13.52 23.26 18.46
N ALA A 58 13.90 23.99 19.50
CA ALA A 58 15.26 24.03 20.03
C ALA A 58 15.67 22.71 20.67
N LYS A 59 14.71 22.01 21.29
CA LYS A 59 14.86 20.64 21.80
C LYS A 59 13.65 19.80 21.42
N ARG A 60 13.89 18.57 20.99
CA ARG A 60 12.86 17.59 20.66
C ARG A 60 13.26 16.21 21.15
N GLU A 61 12.32 15.52 21.78
CA GLU A 61 12.39 14.10 22.12
C GLU A 61 11.18 13.42 21.50
N VAL A 62 11.42 12.39 20.70
CA VAL A 62 10.36 11.64 19.99
C VAL A 62 10.53 10.17 20.34
N SER A 63 9.43 9.55 20.75
CA SER A 63 9.37 8.16 21.20
C SER A 63 8.11 7.47 20.68
N GLU A 64 8.04 6.15 20.77
CA GLU A 64 6.84 5.40 20.38
C GLU A 64 5.60 5.72 21.23
N SER A 65 5.78 6.28 22.44
CA SER A 65 4.68 6.68 23.32
C SER A 65 4.27 8.15 23.17
N GLY A 66 4.97 8.94 22.35
CA GLY A 66 4.71 10.37 22.20
C GLY A 66 5.91 11.21 21.82
N PHE A 67 5.71 12.52 21.77
CA PHE A 67 6.78 13.50 21.60
C PHE A 67 6.71 14.64 22.62
N GLN A 68 7.88 15.20 22.92
CA GLN A 68 8.03 16.46 23.61
C GLN A 68 8.89 17.41 22.77
N ALA A 69 8.40 18.63 22.58
CA ALA A 69 9.10 19.65 21.82
C ALA A 69 9.10 20.98 22.57
N GLN A 70 10.23 21.68 22.51
CA GLN A 70 10.45 22.96 23.15
C GLN A 70 10.86 23.99 22.10
N TRP A 71 10.10 25.06 21.99
CA TRP A 71 10.40 26.21 21.15
C TRP A 71 10.74 27.41 22.02
N GLN A 72 11.67 28.22 21.51
CA GLN A 72 12.00 29.51 22.09
C GLN A 72 12.11 30.52 20.97
N SER A 73 11.44 31.66 21.14
CA SER A 73 11.58 32.78 20.22
C SER A 73 11.73 34.09 20.95
N SER A 74 12.35 35.04 20.25
CA SER A 74 12.56 36.40 20.74
C SER A 74 11.99 37.38 19.72
N TRP A 75 11.68 38.59 20.17
CA TRP A 75 11.10 39.67 19.38
C TRP A 75 11.90 39.97 18.11
N PHE A 76 13.23 39.77 18.16
CA PHE A 76 14.13 39.96 17.03
C PHE A 76 13.98 38.87 15.96
N ALA A 77 13.68 37.64 16.37
CA ALA A 77 13.49 36.51 15.47
C ALA A 77 12.11 36.52 14.79
N ASN A 78 11.08 37.08 15.43
CA ASN A 78 9.69 36.98 14.93
C ASN A 78 9.25 38.17 14.06
N ASN A 79 9.98 39.30 14.10
CA ASN A 79 9.65 40.57 13.42
C ASN A 79 8.16 40.99 13.48
N LEU A 80 7.45 40.60 14.55
CA LEU A 80 6.02 40.83 14.69
C LEU A 80 5.71 42.32 14.89
N GLY A 81 6.63 43.07 15.51
CA GLY A 81 6.47 44.49 15.78
C GLY A 81 6.31 45.34 14.52
N GLU A 82 7.12 45.08 13.48
CA GLU A 82 7.03 45.78 12.20
C GLU A 82 5.72 45.41 11.48
N ARG A 83 5.34 44.12 11.52
CA ARG A 83 4.11 43.64 10.91
C ARG A 83 2.85 44.22 11.56
N PHE A 84 2.76 44.22 12.89
CA PHE A 84 1.64 44.86 13.61
C PHE A 84 1.61 46.38 13.43
N ALA A 85 2.77 47.04 13.33
CA ALA A 85 2.84 48.49 13.11
C ALA A 85 2.46 48.89 11.67
N SER A 86 2.72 48.03 10.68
CA SER A 86 2.43 48.29 9.27
C SER A 86 0.94 48.29 8.93
N GLY A 87 0.07 47.76 9.80
CA GLY A 87 -1.39 47.73 9.61
C GLY A 87 -1.85 46.94 8.39
N ASN A 88 -0.97 46.16 7.76
CA ASN A 88 -1.32 45.33 6.62
C ASN A 88 -2.17 44.16 7.13
N ASP A 89 -3.39 44.06 6.62
CA ASP A 89 -4.41 43.08 7.00
C ASP A 89 -4.07 41.71 6.40
N THR A 90 -2.88 41.20 6.70
CA THR A 90 -2.47 39.86 6.33
C THR A 90 -3.16 38.90 7.30
N GLY A 91 -3.95 37.97 6.76
CA GLY A 91 -4.63 36.94 7.56
C GLY A 91 -3.68 36.23 8.53
N TRP A 92 -4.25 35.71 9.62
CA TRP A 92 -3.55 35.09 10.76
C TRP A 92 -2.54 33.98 10.37
N GLU A 93 -2.71 33.43 9.18
CA GLU A 93 -1.94 32.36 8.55
C GLU A 93 -0.53 32.80 8.12
N ASN A 94 -0.29 34.12 7.99
CA ASN A 94 1.00 34.70 7.60
C ASN A 94 1.88 35.11 8.79
N PHE A 95 1.43 34.88 10.02
CA PHE A 95 2.25 35.16 11.19
C PHE A 95 3.20 34.00 11.46
N PRO A 96 4.47 34.30 11.76
CA PRO A 96 5.43 33.26 12.10
C PRO A 96 4.99 32.59 13.40
N ALA A 97 4.83 31.27 13.35
CA ALA A 97 4.22 30.47 14.41
C ALA A 97 5.09 29.27 14.78
N PHE A 98 4.94 28.79 16.02
CA PHE A 98 5.39 27.48 16.43
C PHE A 98 4.39 26.46 15.91
N SER A 99 4.77 25.72 14.87
CA SER A 99 3.86 24.81 14.19
C SER A 99 4.33 23.37 14.34
N VAL A 100 3.39 22.49 14.71
CA VAL A 100 3.57 21.05 14.65
C VAL A 100 2.39 20.45 13.92
N ALA A 101 2.67 19.72 12.85
CA ALA A 101 1.69 18.88 12.19
C ALA A 101 1.66 17.51 12.86
N VAL A 102 0.46 17.10 13.26
CA VAL A 102 0.20 15.73 13.68
C VAL A 102 -0.09 14.95 12.41
N THR A 103 0.96 14.37 11.83
CA THR A 103 0.82 13.51 10.66
C THR A 103 0.10 12.25 11.11
N THR A 104 -1.07 11.95 10.54
CA THR A 104 -1.71 10.64 10.69
C THR A 104 -0.79 9.53 10.20
N PRO A 105 -1.11 8.26 10.43
CA PRO A 105 -0.52 7.17 9.66
C PRO A 105 -0.99 7.29 8.20
N ALA A 106 -0.50 8.30 7.49
CA ALA A 106 -0.54 8.40 6.04
C ALA A 106 0.11 7.15 5.45
N ASP A 107 1.01 6.52 6.20
CA ASP A 107 1.65 5.26 5.82
C ASP A 107 0.63 4.18 5.47
N GLN A 108 -0.44 3.98 6.25
CA GLN A 108 -1.41 2.93 5.95
C GLN A 108 -2.21 3.21 4.66
N TYR A 109 -2.71 4.43 4.50
CA TYR A 109 -3.45 4.81 3.28
C TYR A 109 -2.52 4.86 2.06
N GLN A 110 -1.28 5.33 2.21
CA GLN A 110 -0.28 5.34 1.15
C GLN A 110 0.16 3.93 0.77
N LEU A 111 0.35 3.02 1.73
CA LEU A 111 0.65 1.62 1.49
C LEU A 111 -0.51 0.93 0.78
N THR A 112 -1.76 1.20 1.17
CA THR A 112 -2.93 0.64 0.50
C THR A 112 -3.15 1.20 -0.91
N ASP A 113 -2.90 2.50 -1.13
CA ASP A 113 -2.92 3.12 -2.46
C ASP A 113 -1.83 2.52 -3.37
N ARG A 114 -0.60 2.36 -2.86
CA ARG A 114 0.49 1.68 -3.56
C ARG A 114 0.14 0.22 -3.84
N ALA A 115 -0.39 -0.51 -2.87
CA ALA A 115 -0.79 -1.91 -3.04
C ALA A 115 -1.84 -2.07 -4.15
N THR A 116 -2.83 -1.19 -4.19
CA THR A 116 -3.86 -1.20 -5.23
C THR A 116 -3.27 -0.88 -6.60
N LYS A 117 -2.36 0.10 -6.71
CA LYS A 117 -1.66 0.40 -7.97
C LYS A 117 -0.80 -0.75 -8.46
N TYR A 118 -0.15 -1.47 -7.54
CA TYR A 118 0.65 -2.64 -7.86
C TYR A 118 -0.15 -3.93 -8.00
N ALA A 119 -1.47 -3.91 -7.76
CA ALA A 119 -2.33 -5.08 -7.89
C ALA A 119 -2.28 -5.70 -9.28
N ILE A 120 -2.17 -4.88 -10.32
CA ILE A 120 -2.08 -5.36 -11.70
C ILE A 120 -0.84 -6.22 -11.95
N LEU A 121 0.28 -5.92 -11.27
CA LEU A 121 1.51 -6.70 -11.35
C LEU A 121 1.29 -8.10 -10.76
N LEU A 122 0.72 -8.18 -9.56
CA LEU A 122 0.41 -9.44 -8.89
C LEU A 122 -0.56 -10.29 -9.75
N ILE A 123 -1.58 -9.65 -10.31
CA ILE A 123 -2.59 -10.31 -11.16
C ILE A 123 -1.93 -10.87 -12.43
N ALA A 124 -1.16 -10.04 -13.16
CA ALA A 124 -0.46 -10.48 -14.37
C ALA A 124 0.50 -11.63 -14.11
N LEU A 125 1.26 -11.55 -13.01
CA LEU A 125 2.24 -12.56 -12.65
C LEU A 125 1.58 -13.87 -12.17
N THR A 126 0.43 -13.78 -11.50
CA THR A 126 -0.39 -14.94 -11.15
C THR A 126 -0.92 -15.64 -12.40
N PHE A 127 -1.52 -14.90 -13.33
CA PHE A 127 -1.97 -15.46 -14.61
C PHE A 127 -0.83 -16.07 -15.43
N MET A 128 0.35 -15.44 -15.40
CA MET A 128 1.57 -15.99 -15.98
C MET A 128 1.96 -17.33 -15.34
N ALA A 129 1.90 -17.44 -14.02
CA ALA A 129 2.17 -18.71 -13.33
C ALA A 129 1.17 -19.80 -13.73
N PHE A 130 -0.12 -19.47 -13.86
CA PHE A 130 -1.13 -20.38 -14.40
C PHE A 130 -0.83 -20.83 -15.82
N PHE A 131 -0.43 -19.89 -16.69
CA PHE A 131 -0.08 -20.20 -18.07
C PHE A 131 1.10 -21.17 -18.16
N VAL A 132 2.18 -20.90 -17.42
CA VAL A 132 3.34 -21.80 -17.35
C VAL A 132 2.93 -23.18 -16.82
N PHE A 133 2.09 -23.21 -15.79
CA PHE A 133 1.58 -24.45 -15.22
C PHE A 133 0.73 -25.26 -16.21
N GLU A 134 -0.21 -24.63 -16.92
CA GLU A 134 -1.03 -25.26 -17.96
C GLU A 134 -0.14 -25.83 -19.07
N THR A 135 0.88 -25.08 -19.48
CA THR A 135 1.80 -25.52 -20.54
C THR A 135 2.66 -26.72 -20.10
N LEU A 136 3.07 -26.77 -18.83
CA LEU A 136 3.85 -27.88 -18.27
C LEU A 136 3.01 -29.15 -18.00
N THR A 137 1.75 -28.98 -17.60
CA THR A 137 0.89 -30.11 -17.22
C THR A 137 0.03 -30.65 -18.37
N ALA A 138 -0.01 -29.94 -19.50
CA ALA A 138 -0.85 -30.26 -20.67
C ALA A 138 -2.34 -30.43 -20.33
N GLN A 139 -2.79 -29.93 -19.17
CA GLN A 139 -4.18 -29.95 -18.74
C GLN A 139 -4.82 -28.61 -19.10
N ARG A 140 -5.82 -28.66 -19.98
CA ARG A 140 -6.59 -27.46 -20.35
C ARG A 140 -7.46 -27.03 -19.18
N LEU A 141 -7.17 -25.85 -18.62
CA LEU A 141 -8.01 -25.25 -17.60
C LEU A 141 -9.22 -24.58 -18.26
N HIS A 142 -10.39 -24.75 -17.65
CA HIS A 142 -11.61 -24.15 -18.18
C HIS A 142 -11.58 -22.63 -17.93
N PRO A 143 -12.04 -21.77 -18.87
CA PRO A 143 -12.02 -20.31 -18.70
C PRO A 143 -12.67 -19.80 -17.40
N MET A 144 -13.70 -20.50 -16.92
CA MET A 144 -14.34 -20.20 -15.62
C MET A 144 -13.35 -20.25 -14.43
N GLN A 145 -12.33 -21.10 -14.50
CA GLN A 145 -11.34 -21.27 -13.43
C GLN A 145 -10.41 -20.04 -13.38
N TYR A 146 -10.01 -19.53 -14.53
CA TYR A 146 -9.29 -18.26 -14.64
C TYR A 146 -10.09 -17.09 -14.07
N LEU A 147 -11.40 -17.04 -14.35
CA LEU A 147 -12.28 -16.01 -13.80
C LEU A 147 -12.37 -16.09 -12.27
N LEU A 148 -12.57 -17.29 -11.72
CA LEU A 148 -12.68 -17.50 -10.27
C LEU A 148 -11.39 -17.13 -9.53
N VAL A 149 -10.22 -17.44 -10.11
CA VAL A 149 -8.93 -17.05 -9.53
C VAL A 149 -8.69 -15.54 -9.69
N GLY A 150 -9.06 -14.94 -10.82
CA GLY A 150 -9.03 -13.49 -10.96
C GLY A 150 -9.89 -12.79 -9.89
N LEU A 151 -11.10 -13.32 -9.65
CA LEU A 151 -12.00 -12.80 -8.62
C LEU A 151 -11.44 -13.01 -7.21
N SER A 152 -10.74 -14.12 -6.95
CA SER A 152 -10.10 -14.36 -5.65
C SER A 152 -9.01 -13.31 -5.35
N LEU A 153 -8.22 -12.91 -6.36
CA LEU A 153 -7.23 -11.84 -6.24
C LEU A 153 -7.86 -10.49 -5.95
N VAL A 154 -8.99 -10.17 -6.58
CA VAL A 154 -9.74 -8.94 -6.27
C VAL A 154 -10.25 -8.98 -4.82
N MET A 155 -10.79 -10.11 -4.38
CA MET A 155 -11.24 -10.29 -3.00
C MET A 155 -10.10 -10.16 -1.97
N PHE A 156 -8.88 -10.61 -2.32
CA PHE A 156 -7.69 -10.39 -1.49
C PHE A 156 -7.45 -8.89 -1.24
N TYR A 157 -7.49 -8.04 -2.26
CA TYR A 157 -7.28 -6.59 -2.10
C TYR A 157 -8.41 -5.89 -1.36
N LEU A 158 -9.67 -6.30 -1.58
CA LEU A 158 -10.80 -5.76 -0.81
C LEU A 158 -10.69 -6.11 0.67
N LEU A 159 -10.28 -7.35 0.98
CA LEU A 159 -10.06 -7.80 2.34
C LEU A 159 -8.87 -7.07 2.98
N LEU A 160 -7.77 -6.88 2.25
CA LEU A 160 -6.62 -6.09 2.69
C LEU A 160 -7.03 -4.66 3.07
N LEU A 161 -7.78 -3.98 2.20
CA LEU A 161 -8.26 -2.62 2.43
C LEU A 161 -9.09 -2.56 3.72
N ALA A 162 -10.14 -3.39 3.81
CA ALA A 162 -11.06 -3.40 4.95
C ALA A 162 -10.36 -3.76 6.27
N LEU A 163 -9.45 -4.73 6.28
CA LEU A 163 -8.72 -5.09 7.49
C LEU A 163 -7.68 -4.03 7.86
N SER A 164 -7.03 -3.42 6.88
CA SER A 164 -6.00 -2.42 7.16
C SER A 164 -6.60 -1.31 8.04
N GLU A 165 -7.79 -0.81 7.71
CA GLU A 165 -8.50 0.27 8.41
C GLU A 165 -8.70 0.00 9.91
N HIS A 166 -8.82 -1.26 10.31
CA HIS A 166 -9.11 -1.63 11.70
C HIS A 166 -7.91 -2.12 12.50
N ILE A 167 -6.99 -2.86 11.88
CA ILE A 167 -5.91 -3.59 12.59
C ILE A 167 -4.50 -3.27 12.08
N GLY A 168 -4.36 -2.32 11.16
CA GLY A 168 -3.07 -1.89 10.60
C GLY A 168 -2.62 -2.71 9.38
N PHE A 169 -1.76 -2.12 8.55
CA PHE A 169 -1.38 -2.66 7.24
C PHE A 169 -0.67 -4.02 7.31
N THR A 170 0.34 -4.17 8.16
CA THR A 170 1.18 -5.38 8.20
C THR A 170 0.40 -6.62 8.63
N VAL A 171 -0.44 -6.50 9.67
CA VAL A 171 -1.28 -7.61 10.15
C VAL A 171 -2.37 -7.92 9.13
N ALA A 172 -3.00 -6.89 8.55
CA ALA A 172 -3.97 -7.07 7.47
C ALA A 172 -3.37 -7.79 6.25
N TRP A 173 -2.14 -7.47 5.86
CA TRP A 173 -1.44 -8.11 4.75
C TRP A 173 -1.23 -9.60 4.98
N ILE A 174 -0.71 -9.97 6.16
CA ILE A 174 -0.46 -11.38 6.49
C ILE A 174 -1.77 -12.17 6.51
N ILE A 175 -2.81 -11.64 7.15
CA ILE A 175 -4.12 -12.30 7.22
C ILE A 175 -4.73 -12.43 5.82
N ALA A 176 -4.71 -11.36 5.02
CA ALA A 176 -5.23 -11.38 3.67
C ALA A 176 -4.48 -12.40 2.79
N SER A 177 -3.15 -12.41 2.86
CA SER A 177 -2.29 -13.31 2.07
C SER A 177 -2.54 -14.77 2.46
N LEU A 178 -2.65 -15.07 3.75
CA LEU A 178 -2.98 -16.42 4.21
C LEU A 178 -4.36 -16.88 3.76
N ILE A 179 -5.38 -16.02 3.87
CA ILE A 179 -6.75 -16.34 3.43
C ILE A 179 -6.77 -16.53 1.90
N GLY A 180 -6.13 -15.63 1.15
CA GLY A 180 -6.05 -15.68 -0.30
C GLY A 180 -5.30 -16.93 -0.78
N ALA A 181 -4.16 -17.25 -0.17
CA ALA A 181 -3.38 -18.45 -0.48
C ALA A 181 -4.16 -19.73 -0.13
N LEU A 182 -4.83 -19.78 1.02
CA LEU A 182 -5.63 -20.94 1.42
C LEU A 182 -6.82 -21.15 0.48
N MET A 183 -7.55 -20.08 0.13
CA MET A 183 -8.68 -20.13 -0.79
C MET A 183 -8.25 -20.61 -2.18
N ASN A 184 -7.16 -20.05 -2.72
CA ASN A 184 -6.60 -20.50 -4.00
C ASN A 184 -6.04 -21.92 -3.93
N GLY A 185 -5.35 -22.28 -2.84
CA GLY A 185 -4.75 -23.60 -2.66
C GLY A 185 -5.77 -24.73 -2.59
N ILE A 186 -6.85 -24.54 -1.81
CA ILE A 186 -7.97 -25.50 -1.72
C ILE A 186 -8.64 -25.66 -3.09
N TYR A 187 -8.89 -24.55 -3.78
CA TYR A 187 -9.49 -24.56 -5.11
C TYR A 187 -8.63 -25.34 -6.12
N LEU A 188 -7.33 -25.06 -6.14
CA LEU A 188 -6.39 -25.72 -7.04
C LEU A 188 -6.17 -27.19 -6.71
N GLN A 189 -6.24 -27.57 -5.44
CA GLN A 189 -6.19 -28.98 -5.06
C GLN A 189 -7.34 -29.77 -5.71
N ALA A 190 -8.55 -29.22 -5.71
CA ALA A 190 -9.71 -29.84 -6.33
C ALA A 190 -9.59 -29.91 -7.87
N VAL A 191 -9.03 -28.87 -8.50
CA VAL A 191 -8.89 -28.78 -9.96
C VAL A 191 -7.77 -29.68 -10.49
N LEU A 192 -6.61 -29.68 -9.83
CA LEU A 192 -5.37 -30.30 -10.33
C LEU A 192 -5.22 -31.79 -9.99
N LYS A 193 -6.13 -32.35 -9.18
CA LYS A 193 -6.12 -33.77 -8.74
C LYS A 193 -4.76 -34.26 -8.21
N GLY A 194 -3.94 -33.36 -7.64
CA GLY A 194 -2.60 -33.67 -7.16
C GLY A 194 -2.12 -32.68 -6.09
N TRP A 195 -1.92 -33.17 -4.86
CA TRP A 195 -1.58 -32.33 -3.70
C TRP A 195 -0.22 -31.63 -3.84
N ARG A 196 0.79 -32.29 -4.44
CA ARG A 196 2.12 -31.70 -4.65
C ARG A 196 2.10 -30.46 -5.53
N ASN A 197 1.28 -30.48 -6.59
CA ASN A 197 1.21 -29.39 -7.56
C ASN A 197 0.46 -28.18 -6.98
N SER A 198 -0.63 -28.41 -6.25
CA SER A 198 -1.35 -27.35 -5.53
C SER A 198 -0.48 -26.68 -4.46
N MET A 199 0.30 -27.48 -3.70
CA MET A 199 1.19 -26.94 -2.67
C MET A 199 2.31 -26.08 -3.27
N LEU A 200 2.93 -26.54 -4.36
CA LEU A 200 3.96 -25.77 -5.06
C LEU A 200 3.42 -24.45 -5.61
N PHE A 201 2.19 -24.46 -6.16
CA PHE A 201 1.55 -23.26 -6.66
C PHE A 201 1.18 -22.27 -5.55
N THR A 202 0.61 -22.77 -4.45
CA THR A 202 0.24 -21.95 -3.29
C THR A 202 1.48 -21.31 -2.66
N LEU A 203 2.59 -22.05 -2.58
CA LEU A 203 3.86 -21.53 -2.12
C LEU A 203 4.41 -20.43 -3.07
N ALA A 204 4.28 -20.61 -4.38
CA ALA A 204 4.67 -19.60 -5.35
C ALA A 204 3.85 -18.31 -5.21
N LEU A 205 2.54 -18.42 -4.95
CA LEU A 205 1.68 -17.27 -4.64
C LEU A 205 2.11 -16.56 -3.34
N LEU A 206 2.40 -17.29 -2.27
CA LEU A 206 2.88 -16.69 -1.02
C LEU A 206 4.25 -16.02 -1.19
N LEU A 207 5.13 -16.59 -2.01
CA LEU A 207 6.40 -15.96 -2.38
C LEU A 207 6.15 -14.65 -3.13
N LEU A 208 5.21 -14.66 -4.08
CA LEU A 208 4.72 -13.47 -4.78
C LEU A 208 4.28 -12.37 -3.81
N ASP A 209 3.42 -12.73 -2.85
CA ASP A 209 2.91 -11.81 -1.84
C ASP A 209 4.03 -11.27 -0.96
N GLY A 210 5.03 -12.09 -0.62
CA GLY A 210 6.22 -11.66 0.12
C GLY A 210 7.09 -10.67 -0.67
N VAL A 211 7.27 -10.91 -1.98
CA VAL A 211 7.96 -9.97 -2.88
C VAL A 211 7.19 -8.65 -2.97
N MET A 212 5.87 -8.72 -3.08
CA MET A 212 4.99 -7.54 -3.11
C MET A 212 5.06 -6.76 -1.79
N TRP A 213 5.12 -7.44 -0.65
CA TRP A 213 5.33 -6.80 0.65
C TRP A 213 6.66 -6.03 0.69
N GLY A 214 7.74 -6.62 0.19
CA GLY A 214 9.03 -5.93 0.08
C GLY A 214 8.98 -4.70 -0.84
N LEU A 215 8.23 -4.79 -1.93
CA LEU A 215 8.04 -3.68 -2.88
C LEU A 215 7.26 -2.52 -2.24
N LEU A 216 6.28 -2.83 -1.40
CA LEU A 216 5.46 -1.84 -0.68
C LEU A 216 6.26 -1.08 0.38
N ASN A 217 7.12 -1.80 1.12
CA ASN A 217 7.95 -1.21 2.17
C ASN A 217 9.15 -0.40 1.62
N SER A 218 9.48 -0.57 0.34
CA SER A 218 10.57 0.15 -0.33
C SER A 218 10.06 1.45 -0.95
N ALA A 219 10.14 2.56 -0.22
CA ALA A 219 9.77 3.89 -0.72
C ALA A 219 10.62 4.36 -1.93
N ASP A 220 11.93 4.11 -1.90
CA ASP A 220 12.87 4.71 -2.86
C ASP A 220 13.25 3.80 -4.05
N SER A 221 12.94 2.50 -4.00
CA SER A 221 13.37 1.50 -5.00
C SER A 221 12.24 0.68 -5.63
N ALA A 222 10.99 1.16 -5.54
CA ALA A 222 9.82 0.42 -6.05
C ALA A 222 9.91 0.07 -7.54
N LEU A 223 10.37 1.01 -8.39
CA LEU A 223 10.52 0.79 -9.83
C LEU A 223 11.59 -0.28 -10.11
N LEU A 224 12.72 -0.21 -9.42
CA LEU A 224 13.84 -1.15 -9.59
C LEU A 224 13.43 -2.57 -9.18
N LEU A 225 12.78 -2.73 -8.02
CA LEU A 225 12.28 -4.01 -7.56
C LEU A 225 11.22 -4.57 -8.51
N GLY A 226 10.24 -3.76 -8.92
CA GLY A 226 9.17 -4.18 -9.83
C GLY A 226 9.70 -4.63 -11.19
N THR A 227 10.62 -3.86 -11.79
CA THR A 227 11.26 -4.25 -13.06
C THR A 227 12.10 -5.52 -12.90
N SER A 228 12.83 -5.65 -11.80
CA SER A 228 13.65 -6.87 -11.54
C SER A 228 12.77 -8.12 -11.47
N VAL A 229 11.63 -8.05 -10.78
CA VAL A 229 10.66 -9.15 -10.69
C VAL A 229 10.11 -9.51 -12.07
N LEU A 230 9.71 -8.51 -12.86
CA LEU A 230 9.20 -8.73 -14.22
C LEU A 230 10.25 -9.37 -15.14
N VAL A 231 11.51 -8.92 -15.07
CA VAL A 231 12.61 -9.49 -15.87
C VAL A 231 12.86 -10.95 -15.50
N VAL A 232 12.92 -11.26 -14.20
CA VAL A 232 13.11 -12.64 -13.72
C VAL A 232 11.94 -13.53 -14.14
N ALA A 233 10.71 -13.03 -14.01
CA ALA A 233 9.50 -13.75 -14.40
C ALA A 233 9.48 -14.06 -15.91
N LEU A 234 9.79 -13.06 -16.74
CA LEU A 234 9.84 -13.23 -18.19
C LEU A 234 10.97 -14.19 -18.60
N ALA A 235 12.16 -14.04 -18.02
CA ALA A 235 13.29 -14.94 -18.28
C ALA A 235 12.96 -16.39 -17.87
N GLY A 236 12.32 -16.57 -16.71
CA GLY A 236 11.83 -17.86 -16.23
C GLY A 236 10.81 -18.47 -17.21
N MET A 237 9.82 -17.69 -17.66
CA MET A 237 8.87 -18.14 -18.67
C MET A 237 9.59 -18.60 -19.93
N MET A 238 10.47 -17.77 -20.50
CA MET A 238 11.22 -18.11 -21.72
C MET A 238 12.05 -19.38 -21.54
N PHE A 239 12.66 -19.58 -20.38
CA PHE A 239 13.46 -20.77 -20.09
C PHE A 239 12.60 -22.03 -20.02
N VAL A 240 11.43 -21.95 -19.38
CA VAL A 240 10.52 -23.09 -19.24
C VAL A 240 9.85 -23.44 -20.57
N THR A 241 9.47 -22.45 -21.37
CA THR A 241 8.78 -22.66 -22.65
C THR A 241 9.70 -23.08 -23.80
N ARG A 242 11.03 -22.99 -23.64
CA ARG A 242 12.00 -23.27 -24.71
C ARG A 242 11.93 -24.70 -25.29
N ASN A 243 11.53 -25.67 -24.47
CA ASN A 243 11.50 -27.09 -24.85
C ASN A 243 10.07 -27.57 -25.20
N ILE A 244 9.13 -26.65 -25.40
CA ILE A 244 7.73 -26.98 -25.62
C ILE A 244 7.44 -26.98 -27.13
N ASP A 245 7.00 -28.12 -27.64
CA ASP A 245 6.61 -28.29 -29.04
C ASP A 245 5.24 -27.65 -29.32
N TRP A 246 5.22 -26.34 -29.56
CA TRP A 246 4.01 -25.58 -29.88
C TRP A 246 3.28 -26.12 -31.11
N TYR A 247 4.02 -26.67 -32.08
CA TYR A 247 3.46 -27.20 -33.32
C TYR A 247 2.70 -28.53 -33.17
N ALA A 248 2.92 -29.28 -32.08
CA ALA A 248 2.16 -30.49 -31.80
C ALA A 248 0.70 -30.18 -31.42
N PHE A 249 0.42 -28.98 -30.93
CA PHE A 249 -0.93 -28.52 -30.57
C PHE A 249 -1.74 -27.95 -31.74
N SER A 250 -1.08 -27.55 -32.84
CA SER A 250 -1.73 -26.89 -34.00
C SER A 250 -2.16 -27.83 -35.12
N LEU A 251 -1.71 -29.09 -35.15
CA LEU A 251 -2.16 -30.05 -36.16
C LEU A 251 -3.54 -30.60 -35.77
N PRO A 252 -4.60 -30.33 -36.55
CA PRO A 252 -5.84 -31.07 -36.40
C PRO A 252 -5.49 -32.53 -36.64
N LYS A 253 -5.83 -33.42 -35.69
CA LYS A 253 -5.97 -34.84 -35.99
C LYS A 253 -7.01 -34.92 -37.11
N MET A 254 -6.57 -34.94 -38.38
CA MET A 254 -7.40 -35.43 -39.46
C MET A 254 -7.77 -36.83 -39.02
N LYS A 255 -9.05 -37.02 -38.65
CA LYS A 255 -9.66 -38.34 -38.59
C LYS A 255 -9.26 -38.98 -39.90
N ALA A 256 -8.43 -40.02 -39.83
CA ALA A 256 -8.21 -40.89 -40.96
C ALA A 256 -9.59 -41.21 -41.53
N SER A 257 -9.84 -40.72 -42.74
CA SER A 257 -11.01 -41.10 -43.50
C SER A 257 -11.08 -42.62 -43.41
N LYS A 258 -12.17 -43.16 -42.89
CA LYS A 258 -12.44 -44.59 -43.04
C LYS A 258 -12.29 -44.85 -44.53
N GLU A 259 -11.26 -45.57 -44.93
CA GLU A 259 -11.25 -46.25 -46.22
C GLU A 259 -12.51 -47.11 -46.21
N VAL A 260 -13.56 -46.61 -46.87
CA VAL A 260 -14.69 -47.42 -47.24
C VAL A 260 -14.12 -48.34 -48.31
N THR A 261 -13.69 -49.52 -47.89
CA THR A 261 -13.35 -50.61 -48.80
C THR A 261 -14.54 -50.79 -49.74
N MET A 262 -14.28 -50.64 -51.04
CA MET A 262 -15.28 -50.67 -52.13
C MET A 262 -16.09 -51.98 -52.21
N ASP A 263 -15.75 -52.96 -51.38
CA ASP A 263 -16.46 -54.23 -51.22
C ASP A 263 -17.79 -54.08 -50.43
N ASP A 264 -17.90 -53.08 -49.55
CA ASP A 264 -19.09 -52.87 -48.71
C ASP A 264 -20.23 -52.14 -49.46
N GLN A 265 -19.93 -51.45 -50.57
CA GLN A 265 -20.96 -50.80 -51.41
C GLN A 265 -21.64 -51.76 -52.40
N LEU A 266 -21.05 -52.92 -52.70
CA LEU A 266 -21.63 -53.90 -53.63
C LEU A 266 -22.58 -54.90 -52.95
N ARG A 267 -22.61 -54.94 -51.61
CA ARG A 267 -23.46 -55.86 -50.83
C ARG A 267 -24.90 -55.42 -50.64
N ILE A 268 -25.21 -54.17 -50.96
CA ILE A 268 -26.55 -53.56 -50.79
C ILE A 268 -27.46 -53.71 -52.01
N TRP A 269 -27.04 -54.44 -53.05
CA TRP A 269 -27.81 -54.68 -54.28
C TRP A 269 -27.93 -56.16 -54.68
N LYS A 270 -28.16 -57.07 -53.72
CA LYS A 270 -28.65 -58.43 -53.98
C LYS A 270 -29.73 -58.78 -52.97
#